data_AF-A0A8T5TJC7-F1
#
_entry.id   AF-A0A8T5TJC7-F1
#
_cell.length_a   1.000
_cell.length_b   1.000
_cell.length_c   1.000
_cell.angle_alpha   90.00
_cell.angle_beta   90.00
_cell.angle_gamma   90.00
#
_symmetry.space_group_name_H-M   'P 1'
#
loop_
_entity.id
_entity.type
_entity.pdbx_description
1 polymer ?
#
loop_
_entity_poly.entity_id
_entity_poly.type
_entity_poly.pdbx_seq_one_letter_code
_entity_poly.pdbx_strand_id
1 'polypeptide(L)'
;MSIQEKFKEIIEKHKFDVLNYIFLCPKDELSQFQKENIENAILILEGNLGTRPVQYFGGNLKKNEEELDEYIETIKKEIEKSPQDIQKDLGDTLKKYNKILKEYINKSCYAIIPVREMPWADILFRTIPTLIFKEKTIELKDNIISYYGEINCLVSKSTIYGRIKDEQPLFAPIMGEFDINYKFSQSDQKAKKSFKYNYISAIIKSLESTSTKNHLTRYHEGYQRRGDPISDFLNKKEELFKKFSKLTSSMESGRINTKISILGVALPQPSDNTTLVLVLDEGEDTSRFEKCFEVALRFSAACCEAPKPPINQTLPDGGLRTPGGQELKVWSTEELAKQASQRNTSSIPNGMEVWTEEDLSKVSKERQSNLPEGMEVWSEEELQELSKKRQGNLDIPSWEPDRNMNECSNCNYSLREGWDECPICGTPIDDDNKKDE
;
A
#
# COMPACT_ATOMS: atom_id res chain seq x y z
N MET A 1 -26.21 -30.71 6.71
CA MET A 1 -25.81 -29.38 7.17
C MET A 1 -25.39 -29.49 8.61
N SER A 2 -24.15 -29.17 8.94
CA SER A 2 -23.64 -29.21 10.32
C SER A 2 -24.28 -28.12 11.18
N ILE A 3 -24.28 -28.29 12.50
CA ILE A 3 -24.77 -27.27 13.46
C ILE A 3 -24.09 -25.92 13.21
N GLN A 4 -22.81 -25.95 12.85
CA GLN A 4 -22.04 -24.74 12.56
C GLN A 4 -22.34 -24.09 11.23
N GLU A 5 -22.55 -24.87 10.17
CA GLU A 5 -23.01 -24.32 8.89
C GLU A 5 -24.33 -23.57 9.09
N LYS A 6 -25.24 -24.17 9.86
CA LYS A 6 -26.51 -23.54 10.19
C LYS A 6 -26.33 -22.29 11.07
N PHE A 7 -25.44 -22.33 12.05
CA PHE A 7 -25.14 -21.16 12.88
C PHE A 7 -24.49 -20.03 12.07
N LYS A 8 -23.60 -20.36 11.14
CA LYS A 8 -22.96 -19.42 10.22
C LYS A 8 -23.98 -18.77 9.29
N GLU A 9 -24.92 -19.52 8.73
CA GLU A 9 -26.03 -18.98 7.92
C GLU A 9 -26.87 -17.96 8.72
N ILE A 10 -27.17 -18.26 9.99
CA ILE A 10 -27.91 -17.35 10.88
C ILE A 10 -27.13 -16.05 11.10
N ILE A 11 -25.83 -16.12 11.38
CA ILE A 11 -24.99 -14.92 11.59
C ILE A 11 -24.87 -14.09 10.30
N GLU A 12 -24.64 -14.74 9.16
CA GLU A 12 -24.48 -14.08 7.86
C GLU A 12 -25.76 -13.33 7.45
N LYS A 13 -26.93 -13.83 7.86
CA LYS A 13 -28.22 -13.16 7.65
C LYS A 13 -28.34 -11.84 8.40
N HIS A 14 -27.85 -11.76 9.64
CA HIS A 14 -27.99 -10.57 10.49
C HIS A 14 -26.83 -9.57 10.40
N LYS A 15 -25.75 -9.90 9.67
CA LYS A 15 -24.62 -9.01 9.36
C LYS A 15 -24.14 -8.16 10.54
N PHE A 16 -23.34 -8.75 11.42
CA PHE A 16 -22.63 -7.97 12.44
C PHE A 16 -21.64 -6.98 11.81
N ASP A 17 -21.66 -5.74 12.26
CA ASP A 17 -20.67 -4.73 11.87
C ASP A 17 -19.87 -4.26 13.10
N VAL A 18 -18.56 -4.52 13.07
CA VAL A 18 -17.63 -4.12 14.14
C VAL A 18 -17.49 -2.61 14.24
N LEU A 19 -17.82 -1.88 13.18
CA LEU A 19 -17.69 -0.43 13.12
C LEU A 19 -18.56 0.32 14.10
N ASN A 20 -19.73 -0.23 14.41
CA ASN A 20 -20.61 0.33 15.44
C ASN A 20 -19.93 0.38 16.81
N TYR A 21 -18.79 -0.30 16.97
CA TYR A 21 -18.06 -0.36 18.21
C TYR A 21 -16.71 0.35 18.13
N ILE A 22 -16.26 0.84 16.97
CA ILE A 22 -14.96 1.51 16.82
C ILE A 22 -15.14 3.01 16.89
N PHE A 23 -14.59 3.63 17.93
CA PHE A 23 -14.73 5.06 18.18
C PHE A 23 -13.38 5.74 18.30
N LEU A 24 -13.35 7.04 17.99
CA LEU A 24 -12.25 7.91 18.41
C LEU A 24 -12.22 7.91 19.94
N CYS A 25 -11.09 7.51 20.52
CA CYS A 25 -10.93 7.34 21.95
C CYS A 25 -9.62 7.99 22.40
N PRO A 26 -9.57 8.63 23.58
CA PRO A 26 -8.32 8.94 24.25
C PRO A 26 -7.50 7.67 24.45
N LYS A 27 -6.16 7.80 24.46
CA LYS A 27 -5.25 6.67 24.65
C LYS A 27 -5.61 5.84 25.88
N ASP A 28 -6.02 6.47 26.98
CA ASP A 28 -6.34 5.79 28.24
C ASP A 28 -7.58 4.90 28.19
N GLU A 29 -8.53 5.17 27.29
CA GLU A 29 -9.76 4.38 27.12
C GLU A 29 -9.54 3.11 26.28
N LEU A 30 -8.41 2.99 25.60
CA LEU A 30 -8.05 1.79 24.84
C LEU A 30 -7.82 0.59 25.77
N SER A 31 -8.19 -0.60 25.30
CA SER A 31 -7.84 -1.86 25.98
C SER A 31 -6.32 -2.04 26.02
N GLN A 32 -5.82 -2.84 26.96
CA GLN A 32 -4.38 -3.13 27.05
C GLN A 32 -3.82 -3.66 25.71
N PHE A 33 -4.54 -4.59 25.07
CA PHE A 33 -4.17 -5.13 23.76
C PHE A 33 -4.07 -4.04 22.68
N GLN A 34 -5.05 -3.14 22.62
CA GLN A 34 -5.08 -2.05 21.63
C GLN A 34 -3.92 -1.06 21.87
N LYS A 35 -3.65 -0.72 23.13
CA LYS A 35 -2.52 0.14 23.53
C LYS A 35 -1.20 -0.47 23.07
N GLU A 36 -0.93 -1.71 23.45
CA GLU A 36 0.31 -2.42 23.12
C GLU A 36 0.54 -2.50 21.60
N ASN A 37 -0.49 -2.86 20.81
CA ASN A 37 -0.34 -2.97 19.35
C ASN A 37 -0.11 -1.61 18.70
N ILE A 38 -0.82 -0.56 19.14
CA ILE A 38 -0.64 0.78 18.58
C ILE A 38 0.71 1.38 19.01
N GLU A 39 1.13 1.19 20.25
CA GLU A 39 2.44 1.64 20.74
C GLU A 39 3.57 0.97 19.97
N ASN A 40 3.54 -0.35 19.79
CA ASN A 40 4.51 -1.06 18.95
C ASN A 40 4.51 -0.52 17.51
N ALA A 41 3.33 -0.17 16.98
CA ALA A 41 3.21 0.37 15.64
C ALA A 41 3.77 1.79 15.49
N ILE A 42 3.67 2.62 16.54
CA ILE A 42 4.14 4.00 16.60
C ILE A 42 5.62 4.08 16.94
N LEU A 43 6.14 3.16 17.75
CA LEU A 43 7.53 3.15 18.24
C LEU A 43 8.54 3.20 17.08
N ILE A 44 8.20 2.53 15.96
CA ILE A 44 8.99 2.50 14.72
C ILE A 44 9.11 3.90 14.07
N LEU A 45 8.19 4.82 14.41
CA LEU A 45 8.04 6.14 13.82
C LEU A 45 8.45 7.28 14.76
N GLU A 46 8.93 7.01 15.99
CA GLU A 46 9.17 8.03 17.03
C GLU A 46 10.00 9.23 16.54
N GLY A 47 11.01 9.00 15.71
CA GLY A 47 11.87 10.06 15.14
C GLY A 47 11.23 10.87 14.01
N ASN A 48 10.09 10.44 13.47
CA ASN A 48 9.44 11.02 12.30
C ASN A 48 7.96 11.39 12.54
N LEU A 49 7.53 11.45 13.81
CA LEU A 49 6.16 11.84 14.14
C LEU A 49 5.91 13.30 13.78
N GLY A 50 4.79 13.53 13.08
CA GLY A 50 4.31 14.86 12.71
C GLY A 50 3.93 15.71 13.93
N THR A 51 3.65 16.98 13.67
CA THR A 51 3.23 17.95 14.71
C THR A 51 1.79 17.75 15.19
N ARG A 52 0.94 17.09 14.37
CA ARG A 52 -0.42 16.74 14.74
C ARG A 52 -0.43 15.55 15.72
N PRO A 53 -1.36 15.50 16.70
CA PRO A 53 -1.46 14.35 17.58
C PRO A 53 -1.96 13.12 16.82
N VAL A 54 -1.44 11.94 17.18
CA VAL A 54 -1.93 10.65 16.69
C VAL A 54 -3.39 10.49 17.11
N GLN A 55 -4.24 10.10 16.15
CA GLN A 55 -5.65 9.81 16.43
C GLN A 55 -5.83 8.31 16.65
N TYR A 56 -6.40 7.95 17.80
CA TYR A 56 -6.58 6.56 18.21
C TYR A 56 -8.04 6.15 18.10
N PHE A 57 -8.28 5.03 17.41
CA PHE A 57 -9.60 4.45 17.29
C PHE A 57 -9.59 3.03 17.85
N GLY A 58 -10.45 2.77 18.82
CA GLY A 58 -10.52 1.49 19.51
C GLY A 58 -11.94 0.98 19.59
N GLY A 59 -12.08 -0.34 19.54
CA GLY A 59 -13.31 -1.02 19.89
C GLY A 59 -13.67 -0.75 21.35
N ASN A 60 -14.85 -0.16 21.61
CA ASN A 60 -15.36 0.18 22.93
C ASN A 60 -16.78 -0.36 23.11
N LEU A 61 -16.87 -1.49 23.82
CA LEU A 61 -18.15 -2.15 24.12
C LEU A 61 -19.12 -1.26 24.90
N LYS A 62 -18.62 -0.36 25.77
CA LYS A 62 -19.47 0.43 26.67
C LYS A 62 -20.32 1.47 25.94
N LYS A 63 -19.88 1.90 24.75
CA LYS A 63 -20.58 2.95 24.00
C LYS A 63 -21.83 2.42 23.29
N ASN A 64 -21.80 1.18 22.80
CA ASN A 64 -22.91 0.55 22.05
C ASN A 64 -23.29 -0.83 22.63
N GLU A 65 -23.29 -0.98 23.96
CA GLU A 65 -23.61 -2.27 24.60
C GLU A 65 -25.04 -2.74 24.28
N GLU A 66 -26.01 -1.81 24.26
CA GLU A 66 -27.41 -2.09 23.94
C GLU A 66 -27.59 -2.69 22.54
N GLU A 67 -26.89 -2.14 21.53
CA GLU A 67 -26.94 -2.69 20.16
C GLU A 67 -26.39 -4.11 20.09
N LEU A 68 -25.37 -4.44 20.90
CA LEU A 68 -24.82 -5.79 20.96
C LEU A 68 -25.84 -6.76 21.56
N ASP A 69 -26.49 -6.37 22.66
CA ASP A 69 -27.48 -7.21 23.32
C ASP A 69 -28.71 -7.42 22.43
N GLU A 70 -29.18 -6.39 21.72
CA GLU A 70 -30.24 -6.50 20.72
C GLU A 70 -29.88 -7.46 19.58
N TYR A 71 -28.64 -7.38 19.08
CA TYR A 71 -28.14 -8.28 18.04
C TYR A 71 -28.12 -9.74 18.53
N ILE A 72 -27.62 -9.99 19.74
CA ILE A 72 -27.57 -11.33 20.33
C ILE A 72 -28.98 -11.89 20.59
N GLU A 73 -29.91 -11.09 21.10
CA GLU A 73 -31.30 -11.51 21.29
C GLU A 73 -32.01 -11.79 19.96
N THR A 74 -31.68 -11.05 18.90
CA THR A 74 -32.21 -11.32 17.56
C THR A 74 -31.75 -12.68 17.03
N ILE A 75 -30.47 -13.02 17.19
CA ILE A 75 -29.94 -14.33 16.83
C ILE A 75 -30.61 -15.43 17.66
N LYS A 76 -30.76 -15.22 18.96
CA LYS A 76 -31.37 -16.17 19.89
C LYS A 76 -32.81 -16.50 19.49
N LYS A 77 -33.62 -15.50 19.14
CA LYS A 77 -34.97 -15.69 18.59
C LYS A 77 -34.99 -16.48 17.29
N GLU A 78 -33.94 -16.40 16.48
CA GLU A 78 -33.83 -17.22 15.26
C GLU A 78 -33.39 -18.67 15.55
N ILE A 79 -32.53 -18.87 16.54
CA ILE A 79 -32.17 -20.21 17.03
C ILE A 79 -33.41 -20.92 17.58
N GLU A 80 -34.29 -20.22 18.30
CA GLU A 80 -35.55 -20.78 18.82
C GLU A 80 -36.51 -21.27 17.72
N LYS A 81 -36.36 -20.81 16.48
CA LYS A 81 -37.12 -21.31 15.32
C LYS A 81 -36.55 -22.60 14.74
N SER A 82 -35.35 -23.02 15.18
CA SER A 82 -34.73 -24.26 14.72
C SER A 82 -35.32 -25.50 15.42
N PRO A 83 -35.17 -26.71 14.84
CA PRO A 83 -35.59 -27.97 15.47
C PRO A 83 -35.04 -28.14 16.90
N GLN A 84 -35.88 -28.64 17.82
CA GLN A 84 -35.56 -28.74 19.26
C GLN A 84 -34.31 -29.59 19.55
N ASP A 85 -34.04 -30.59 18.72
CA ASP A 85 -32.89 -31.49 18.81
C ASP A 85 -31.54 -30.79 18.62
N ILE A 86 -31.51 -29.62 17.93
CA ILE A 86 -30.28 -28.85 17.70
C ILE A 86 -30.25 -27.49 18.41
N GLN A 87 -31.38 -27.06 19.01
CA GLN A 87 -31.48 -25.76 19.69
C GLN A 87 -30.46 -25.60 20.82
N LYS A 88 -30.25 -26.66 21.60
CA LYS A 88 -29.31 -26.64 22.73
C LYS A 88 -27.88 -26.38 22.26
N ASP A 89 -27.44 -27.10 21.23
CA ASP A 89 -26.09 -26.97 20.68
C ASP A 89 -25.87 -25.61 19.99
N LEU A 90 -26.89 -25.10 19.30
CA LEU A 90 -26.88 -23.74 18.74
C LEU A 90 -26.80 -22.68 19.85
N GLY A 91 -27.54 -22.85 20.95
CA GLY A 91 -27.50 -21.95 22.10
C GLY A 91 -26.14 -21.92 22.80
N ASP A 92 -25.50 -23.08 22.96
CA ASP A 92 -24.15 -23.15 23.52
C ASP A 92 -23.10 -22.56 22.55
N THR A 93 -23.31 -22.70 21.25
CA THR A 93 -22.50 -22.05 20.21
C THR A 93 -22.67 -20.52 20.26
N LEU A 94 -23.89 -20.01 20.46
CA LEU A 94 -24.17 -18.58 20.60
C LEU A 94 -23.45 -17.98 21.82
N LYS A 95 -23.43 -18.68 22.96
CA LYS A 95 -22.69 -18.20 24.15
C LYS A 95 -21.20 -18.05 23.87
N LYS A 96 -20.60 -19.04 23.21
CA LYS A 96 -19.18 -18.98 22.81
C LYS A 96 -18.95 -17.84 21.82
N TYR A 97 -19.82 -17.70 20.82
CA TYR A 97 -19.76 -16.62 19.85
C TYR A 97 -19.85 -15.24 20.52
N ASN A 98 -20.78 -15.01 21.44
CA ASN A 98 -20.92 -13.74 22.15
C ASN A 98 -19.62 -13.38 22.91
N LYS A 99 -19.03 -14.34 23.62
CA LYS A 99 -17.74 -14.12 24.31
C LYS A 99 -16.64 -13.71 23.31
N ILE A 100 -16.52 -14.42 22.20
CA ILE A 100 -15.53 -14.15 21.16
C ILE A 100 -15.82 -12.82 20.46
N LEU A 101 -17.08 -12.44 20.29
CA LEU A 101 -17.49 -11.18 19.67
C LEU A 101 -17.07 -9.98 20.53
N LYS A 102 -17.22 -10.09 21.85
CA LYS A 102 -16.70 -9.09 22.81
C LYS A 102 -15.18 -8.98 22.74
N GLU A 103 -14.47 -10.11 22.62
CA GLU A 103 -13.01 -10.11 22.41
C GLU A 103 -12.63 -9.49 21.05
N TYR A 104 -13.36 -9.80 19.98
CA TYR A 104 -13.17 -9.25 18.64
C TYR A 104 -13.25 -7.72 18.63
N ILE A 105 -14.26 -7.16 19.29
CA ILE A 105 -14.39 -5.71 19.46
C ILE A 105 -13.20 -5.16 20.25
N ASN A 106 -12.88 -5.73 21.42
CA ASN A 106 -11.79 -5.26 22.29
C ASN A 106 -10.39 -5.38 21.68
N LYS A 107 -10.22 -6.18 20.61
CA LYS A 107 -8.96 -6.35 19.88
C LYS A 107 -8.92 -5.60 18.54
N SER A 108 -10.04 -5.00 18.13
CA SER A 108 -10.10 -4.16 16.93
C SER A 108 -9.64 -2.74 17.25
N CYS A 109 -8.62 -2.26 16.56
CA CYS A 109 -8.20 -0.86 16.63
C CYS A 109 -7.54 -0.40 15.32
N TYR A 110 -7.50 0.91 15.14
CA TYR A 110 -6.69 1.56 14.13
C TYR A 110 -6.18 2.92 14.64
N ALA A 111 -5.10 3.41 14.05
CA ALA A 111 -4.50 4.69 14.37
C ALA A 111 -4.19 5.46 13.08
N ILE A 112 -4.39 6.77 13.13
CA ILE A 112 -3.94 7.70 12.08
C ILE A 112 -2.71 8.41 12.65
N ILE A 113 -1.56 8.10 12.06
CA ILE A 113 -0.24 8.51 12.54
C ILE A 113 0.30 9.57 11.55
N PRO A 114 0.25 10.86 11.90
CA PRO A 114 0.85 11.90 11.08
C PRO A 114 2.37 11.79 11.12
N VAL A 115 3.02 11.98 9.98
CA VAL A 115 4.49 11.90 9.86
C VAL A 115 5.06 13.14 9.18
N ARG A 116 6.36 13.42 9.41
CA ARG A 116 7.03 14.61 8.85
C ARG A 116 7.52 14.36 7.42
N GLU A 117 8.30 13.30 7.24
CA GLU A 117 9.06 13.06 6.01
C GLU A 117 8.88 11.59 5.57
N MET A 118 7.92 11.38 4.67
CA MET A 118 7.59 10.06 4.09
C MET A 118 6.86 10.25 2.76
N PRO A 119 6.70 9.19 1.92
CA PRO A 119 5.81 9.25 0.76
C PRO A 119 4.32 9.45 1.13
N TRP A 120 3.99 9.39 2.42
CA TRP A 120 2.66 9.62 2.98
C TRP A 120 2.67 10.81 3.95
N ALA A 121 1.61 11.61 3.95
CA ALA A 121 1.37 12.60 5.01
C ALA A 121 0.80 11.96 6.29
N ASP A 122 0.07 10.87 6.14
CA ASP A 122 -0.57 10.11 7.22
C ASP A 122 -0.33 8.62 6.97
N ILE A 123 0.29 7.92 7.93
CA ILE A 123 0.38 6.47 7.94
C ILE A 123 -0.76 5.93 8.78
N LEU A 124 -1.51 4.98 8.24
CA LEU A 124 -2.55 4.30 8.98
C LEU A 124 -2.08 2.91 9.37
N PHE A 125 -2.29 2.60 10.65
CA PHE A 125 -2.08 1.27 11.21
C PHE A 125 -3.42 0.70 11.66
N ARG A 126 -3.64 -0.60 11.48
CA ARG A 126 -4.79 -1.29 12.06
C ARG A 126 -4.49 -2.74 12.44
N THR A 127 -5.20 -3.22 13.45
CA THR A 127 -5.39 -4.66 13.66
C THR A 127 -6.54 -5.17 12.80
N ILE A 128 -6.48 -6.44 12.40
CA ILE A 128 -7.50 -7.10 11.60
C ILE A 128 -7.86 -8.42 12.27
N PRO A 129 -8.45 -8.38 13.48
CA PRO A 129 -8.89 -9.60 14.10
C PRO A 129 -9.96 -10.27 13.22
N THR A 130 -9.96 -11.59 13.15
CA THR A 130 -10.78 -12.36 12.21
C THR A 130 -11.39 -13.56 12.91
N LEU A 131 -12.68 -13.78 12.70
CA LEU A 131 -13.42 -14.93 13.21
C LEU A 131 -13.29 -16.11 12.26
N ILE A 132 -12.83 -17.25 12.77
CA ILE A 132 -12.71 -18.50 12.03
C ILE A 132 -13.71 -19.50 12.60
N PHE A 133 -14.57 -20.01 11.73
CA PHE A 133 -15.51 -21.09 12.04
C PHE A 133 -14.88 -22.42 11.62
N LYS A 134 -14.50 -23.27 12.58
CA LYS A 134 -14.01 -24.64 12.38
C LYS A 134 -14.99 -25.64 12.97
N GLU A 135 -15.13 -26.85 12.43
CA GLU A 135 -16.18 -27.87 12.73
C GLU A 135 -16.77 -27.95 14.17
N LYS A 136 -16.00 -27.65 15.21
CA LYS A 136 -16.47 -27.65 16.63
C LYS A 136 -16.14 -26.38 17.43
N THR A 137 -15.42 -25.42 16.87
CA THR A 137 -14.94 -24.22 17.57
C THR A 137 -15.09 -22.96 16.72
N ILE A 138 -15.32 -21.84 17.41
CA ILE A 138 -15.15 -20.50 16.84
C ILE A 138 -13.83 -19.99 17.43
N GLU A 139 -12.92 -19.55 16.58
CA GLU A 139 -11.62 -19.05 16.99
C GLU A 139 -11.45 -17.61 16.53
N LEU A 140 -10.77 -16.80 17.35
CA LEU A 140 -10.37 -15.44 17.02
C LEU A 140 -8.89 -15.44 16.68
N LYS A 141 -8.54 -15.11 15.44
CA LYS A 141 -7.16 -14.78 15.05
C LYS A 141 -7.00 -13.28 15.12
N ASP A 142 -6.09 -12.79 15.94
CA ASP A 142 -5.89 -11.37 16.27
C ASP A 142 -4.47 -10.88 15.95
N ASN A 143 -3.67 -11.72 15.31
CA ASN A 143 -2.28 -11.48 14.95
C ASN A 143 -2.12 -10.66 13.67
N ILE A 144 -3.19 -10.48 12.89
CA ILE A 144 -3.13 -9.78 11.61
C ILE A 144 -3.05 -8.28 11.84
N ILE A 145 -2.04 -7.66 11.22
CA ILE A 145 -1.88 -6.21 11.20
C ILE A 145 -1.80 -5.70 9.76
N SER A 146 -2.05 -4.40 9.61
CA SER A 146 -1.87 -3.73 8.33
C SER A 146 -1.33 -2.33 8.50
N TYR A 147 -0.42 -1.97 7.60
CA TYR A 147 -0.02 -0.60 7.34
C TYR A 147 -0.50 -0.20 5.95
N TYR A 148 -1.03 1.02 5.86
CA TYR A 148 -1.49 1.56 4.60
C TYR A 148 -1.48 3.08 4.59
N GLY A 149 -1.44 3.66 3.40
CA GLY A 149 -1.43 5.10 3.20
C GLY A 149 -1.63 5.47 1.73
N GLU A 150 -2.05 6.70 1.49
CA GLU A 150 -2.19 7.27 0.16
C GLU A 150 -0.89 7.98 -0.23
N ILE A 151 -0.28 7.56 -1.34
CA ILE A 151 0.87 8.23 -1.94
C ILE A 151 0.39 9.19 -3.04
N ASN A 152 1.05 10.34 -3.14
CA ASN A 152 0.77 11.37 -4.16
C ASN A 152 1.36 10.99 -5.53
N CYS A 153 1.11 9.77 -5.97
CA CYS A 153 1.42 9.30 -7.32
C CYS A 153 0.30 8.39 -7.81
N LEU A 154 0.04 8.39 -9.11
CA LEU A 154 -0.96 7.54 -9.73
C LEU A 154 -0.27 6.40 -10.50
N VAL A 155 -0.39 5.18 -10.00
CA VAL A 155 0.03 3.99 -10.74
C VAL A 155 -0.97 3.70 -11.88
N SER A 156 -0.48 3.11 -12.97
CA SER A 156 -1.31 2.85 -14.16
C SER A 156 -2.47 1.89 -13.90
N LYS A 157 -2.31 0.95 -12.97
CA LYS A 157 -3.29 -0.12 -12.71
C LYS A 157 -3.19 -0.67 -11.30
N SER A 158 -4.32 -1.16 -10.78
CA SER A 158 -4.36 -1.90 -9.53
C SER A 158 -3.43 -3.10 -9.59
N THR A 159 -2.48 -3.17 -8.67
CA THR A 159 -1.43 -4.20 -8.66
C THR A 159 -1.40 -4.88 -7.29
N ILE A 160 -1.39 -6.20 -7.28
CA ILE A 160 -1.36 -7.01 -6.06
C ILE A 160 -0.03 -7.77 -5.95
N TYR A 161 0.47 -7.91 -4.74
CA TYR A 161 1.55 -8.85 -4.43
C TYR A 161 0.96 -10.13 -3.86
N GLY A 162 1.24 -11.26 -4.51
CA GLY A 162 0.74 -12.56 -4.09
C GLY A 162 1.82 -13.63 -3.99
N ARG A 163 1.62 -14.55 -3.04
CA ARG A 163 2.35 -15.81 -2.93
C ARG A 163 1.48 -16.96 -3.41
N ILE A 164 2.06 -17.83 -4.22
CA ILE A 164 1.46 -19.07 -4.68
C ILE A 164 2.27 -20.21 -4.07
N LYS A 165 1.58 -21.22 -3.52
CA LYS A 165 2.22 -22.39 -2.92
C LYS A 165 3.08 -23.11 -3.97
N ASP A 166 4.30 -23.46 -3.57
CA ASP A 166 5.29 -24.18 -4.38
C ASP A 166 5.78 -23.41 -5.62
N GLU A 167 5.51 -22.11 -5.70
CA GLU A 167 5.81 -21.24 -6.85
C GLU A 167 6.49 -19.94 -6.41
N GLN A 168 7.21 -19.28 -7.32
CA GLN A 168 7.81 -17.98 -7.03
C GLN A 168 6.73 -16.90 -6.86
N PRO A 169 6.78 -16.05 -5.81
CA PRO A 169 5.85 -14.94 -5.65
C PRO A 169 5.97 -13.95 -6.82
N LEU A 170 4.96 -13.10 -6.97
CA LEU A 170 4.92 -12.13 -8.06
C LEU A 170 3.99 -10.96 -7.76
N PHE A 171 4.25 -9.85 -8.45
CA PHE A 171 3.29 -8.75 -8.60
C PHE A 171 2.42 -9.03 -9.84
N ALA A 172 1.11 -8.92 -9.68
CA ALA A 172 0.16 -9.08 -10.78
C ALA A 172 -0.79 -7.88 -10.88
N PRO A 173 -1.14 -7.47 -12.10
CA PRO A 173 -2.21 -6.51 -12.30
C PRO A 173 -3.57 -7.20 -12.09
N ILE A 174 -4.51 -6.46 -11.52
CA ILE A 174 -5.91 -6.88 -11.49
C ILE A 174 -6.53 -6.56 -12.85
N MET A 175 -7.05 -7.58 -13.52
CA MET A 175 -7.63 -7.43 -14.86
C MET A 175 -9.11 -7.04 -14.77
N GLY A 176 -9.41 -5.76 -14.90
CA GLY A 176 -10.78 -5.23 -14.79
C GLY A 176 -10.95 -4.41 -13.51
N GLU A 177 -12.19 -4.28 -13.05
CA GLU A 177 -12.49 -3.57 -11.81
C GLU A 177 -12.05 -4.40 -10.60
N PHE A 178 -11.42 -3.74 -9.64
CA PHE A 178 -11.17 -4.36 -8.35
C PHE A 178 -12.51 -4.47 -7.62
N ASP A 179 -12.95 -5.70 -7.36
CA ASP A 179 -14.25 -6.00 -6.76
C ASP A 179 -14.28 -5.58 -5.29
N ILE A 180 -14.50 -4.29 -5.05
CA ILE A 180 -14.74 -3.73 -3.73
C ILE A 180 -16.24 -3.63 -3.55
N ASN A 181 -16.82 -4.49 -2.73
CA ASN A 181 -18.23 -4.42 -2.36
C ASN A 181 -18.49 -3.27 -1.36
N TYR A 182 -18.15 -2.04 -1.77
CA TYR A 182 -18.33 -0.81 -1.01
C TYR A 182 -18.77 0.31 -1.95
N LYS A 183 -19.83 1.03 -1.57
CA LYS A 183 -20.31 2.20 -2.30
C LYS A 183 -20.11 3.44 -1.44
N PHE A 184 -19.39 4.42 -1.97
CA PHE A 184 -19.24 5.72 -1.32
C PHE A 184 -20.60 6.45 -1.30
N SER A 185 -20.98 6.96 -0.13
CA SER A 185 -22.11 7.88 -0.02
C SER A 185 -21.70 9.29 -0.46
N GLN A 186 -22.66 10.17 -0.76
CA GLN A 186 -22.36 11.56 -1.15
C GLN A 186 -21.60 12.33 -0.06
N SER A 187 -21.80 12.00 1.21
CA SER A 187 -21.07 12.58 2.34
C SER A 187 -19.64 12.05 2.48
N ASP A 188 -19.32 10.92 1.87
CA ASP A 188 -17.97 10.32 1.94
C ASP A 188 -16.97 10.95 0.97
N GLN A 189 -17.43 11.75 0.00
CA GLN A 189 -16.57 12.31 -1.05
C GLN A 189 -15.61 13.40 -0.57
N LYS A 190 -15.83 13.97 0.64
CA LYS A 190 -15.02 15.07 1.17
C LYS A 190 -13.80 14.63 2.00
N ALA A 191 -13.72 13.38 2.44
CA ALA A 191 -12.65 12.89 3.31
C ALA A 191 -11.75 11.89 2.58
N LYS A 192 -10.46 11.81 2.97
CA LYS A 192 -9.52 10.82 2.44
C LYS A 192 -10.11 9.41 2.55
N LYS A 193 -10.13 8.67 1.44
CA LYS A 193 -10.75 7.34 1.37
C LYS A 193 -10.05 6.35 2.30
N SER A 194 -8.74 6.47 2.44
CA SER A 194 -7.92 5.69 3.39
C SER A 194 -8.40 5.78 4.83
N PHE A 195 -8.96 6.92 5.26
CA PHE A 195 -9.40 7.09 6.65
C PHE A 195 -10.71 6.32 6.93
N LYS A 196 -11.39 5.86 5.88
CA LYS A 196 -12.66 5.12 6.00
C LYS A 196 -12.36 3.65 6.30
N TYR A 197 -12.46 3.26 7.58
CA TYR A 197 -12.26 1.87 8.01
C TYR A 197 -13.12 0.86 7.22
N ASN A 198 -14.34 1.26 6.85
CA ASN A 198 -15.28 0.43 6.10
C ASN A 198 -14.77 0.08 4.69
N TYR A 199 -14.25 1.10 4.00
CA TYR A 199 -13.63 0.96 2.68
C TYR A 199 -12.38 0.07 2.72
N ILE A 200 -11.48 0.31 3.69
CA ILE A 200 -10.27 -0.51 3.86
C ILE A 200 -10.63 -1.96 4.23
N SER A 201 -11.65 -2.17 5.06
CA SER A 201 -12.13 -3.51 5.41
C SER A 201 -12.73 -4.23 4.19
N ALA A 202 -13.41 -3.50 3.30
CA ALA A 202 -13.88 -4.06 2.04
C ALA A 202 -12.70 -4.46 1.14
N ILE A 203 -11.67 -3.63 1.02
CA ILE A 203 -10.44 -3.97 0.28
C ILE A 203 -9.81 -5.25 0.82
N ILE A 204 -9.57 -5.34 2.13
CA ILE A 204 -8.94 -6.52 2.75
C ILE A 204 -9.78 -7.78 2.49
N LYS A 205 -11.11 -7.71 2.64
CA LYS A 205 -12.01 -8.83 2.30
C LYS A 205 -11.90 -9.21 0.82
N SER A 206 -11.79 -8.23 -0.07
CA SER A 206 -11.62 -8.46 -1.51
C SER A 206 -10.29 -9.13 -1.84
N LEU A 207 -9.20 -8.86 -1.11
CA LEU A 207 -7.92 -9.57 -1.27
C LEU A 207 -8.05 -11.08 -0.94
N GLU A 208 -9.00 -11.45 -0.09
CA GLU A 208 -9.23 -12.86 0.26
C GLU A 208 -10.19 -13.57 -0.70
N SER A 209 -10.87 -12.83 -1.57
CA SER A 209 -11.85 -13.37 -2.50
C SER A 209 -11.21 -14.31 -3.54
N THR A 210 -12.00 -15.30 -3.97
CA THR A 210 -11.61 -16.20 -5.05
C THR A 210 -11.33 -15.44 -6.35
N SER A 211 -12.08 -14.35 -6.61
CA SER A 211 -11.89 -13.50 -7.80
C SER A 211 -10.47 -12.91 -7.83
N THR A 212 -10.04 -12.26 -6.76
CA THR A 212 -8.69 -11.67 -6.67
C THR A 212 -7.59 -12.72 -6.74
N LYS A 213 -7.77 -13.87 -6.08
CA LYS A 213 -6.83 -15.00 -6.16
C LYS A 213 -6.70 -15.54 -7.59
N ASN A 214 -7.80 -15.62 -8.34
CA ASN A 214 -7.79 -16.05 -9.74
C ASN A 214 -7.03 -15.09 -10.66
N HIS A 215 -7.00 -13.78 -10.37
CA HIS A 215 -6.17 -12.84 -11.13
C HIS A 215 -4.68 -13.19 -11.03
N LEU A 216 -4.21 -13.56 -9.84
CA LEU A 216 -2.84 -13.97 -9.61
C LEU A 216 -2.50 -15.25 -10.40
N THR A 217 -3.37 -16.27 -10.36
CA THR A 217 -3.20 -17.51 -11.13
C THR A 217 -3.17 -17.26 -12.63
N ARG A 218 -4.12 -16.48 -13.14
CA ARG A 218 -4.19 -16.14 -14.58
C ARG A 218 -2.96 -15.39 -15.06
N TYR A 219 -2.44 -14.48 -14.26
CA TYR A 219 -1.22 -13.74 -14.61
C TYR A 219 0.03 -14.61 -14.57
N HIS A 220 0.11 -15.54 -13.60
CA HIS A 220 1.17 -16.54 -13.52
C HIS A 220 1.17 -17.48 -14.74
N GLU A 221 0.02 -18.09 -15.08
CA GLU A 221 -0.09 -19.11 -16.12
C GLU A 221 -0.19 -18.52 -17.53
N GLY A 222 -1.05 -17.50 -17.72
CA GLY A 222 -1.44 -17.00 -19.04
C GLY A 222 -0.53 -15.89 -19.59
N TYR A 223 0.10 -15.10 -18.71
CA TYR A 223 0.89 -13.94 -19.11
C TYR A 223 2.39 -14.11 -18.83
N GLN A 224 2.80 -15.27 -18.30
CA GLN A 224 4.19 -15.58 -17.94
C GLN A 224 4.86 -14.46 -17.14
N ARG A 225 4.09 -13.78 -16.28
CA ARG A 225 4.55 -12.65 -15.44
C ARG A 225 5.01 -11.41 -16.24
N ARG A 226 4.39 -11.15 -17.40
CA ARG A 226 4.73 -10.01 -18.27
C ARG A 226 3.48 -9.32 -18.82
N GLY A 227 3.63 -8.08 -19.30
CA GLY A 227 2.62 -7.40 -20.11
C GLY A 227 1.89 -6.26 -19.41
N ASP A 228 2.33 -5.87 -18.21
CA ASP A 228 1.82 -4.68 -17.53
C ASP A 228 2.99 -3.85 -16.97
N PRO A 229 3.17 -2.58 -17.37
CA PRO A 229 4.39 -1.82 -17.07
C PRO A 229 4.73 -1.68 -15.58
N ILE A 230 3.72 -1.46 -14.72
CA ILE A 230 3.92 -1.35 -13.26
C ILE A 230 4.28 -2.72 -12.68
N SER A 231 3.53 -3.77 -13.05
CA SER A 231 3.78 -5.12 -12.56
C SER A 231 5.15 -5.64 -13.02
N ASP A 232 5.52 -5.43 -14.28
CA ASP A 232 6.79 -5.83 -14.87
C ASP A 232 7.97 -5.07 -14.23
N PHE A 233 7.78 -3.79 -13.88
CA PHE A 233 8.76 -3.00 -13.14
C PHE A 233 8.94 -3.55 -11.71
N LEU A 234 7.86 -3.76 -10.98
CA LEU A 234 7.90 -4.30 -9.62
C LEU A 234 8.47 -5.72 -9.57
N ASN A 235 8.16 -6.54 -10.58
CA ASN A 235 8.71 -7.90 -10.72
C ASN A 235 10.24 -7.93 -10.93
N LYS A 236 10.87 -6.81 -11.32
CA LYS A 236 12.33 -6.68 -11.45
C LYS A 236 13.03 -6.23 -10.16
N LYS A 237 12.28 -5.80 -9.14
CA LYS A 237 12.83 -5.30 -7.87
C LYS A 237 13.09 -6.45 -6.89
N GLU A 238 14.19 -7.18 -7.07
CA GLU A 238 14.54 -8.33 -6.23
C GLU A 238 14.58 -8.03 -4.73
N GLU A 239 15.06 -6.84 -4.34
CA GLU A 239 15.08 -6.43 -2.94
C GLU A 239 13.67 -6.33 -2.35
N LEU A 240 12.70 -5.86 -3.13
CA LEU A 240 11.31 -5.76 -2.70
C LEU A 240 10.74 -7.16 -2.41
N PHE A 241 11.03 -8.15 -3.26
CA PHE A 241 10.68 -9.54 -3.00
C PHE A 241 11.31 -10.10 -1.73
N LYS A 242 12.61 -9.86 -1.52
CA LYS A 242 13.34 -10.31 -0.31
C LYS A 242 12.74 -9.72 0.97
N LYS A 243 12.16 -8.52 0.90
CA LYS A 243 11.48 -7.90 2.05
C LYS A 243 10.07 -8.46 2.22
N PHE A 244 9.29 -8.54 1.13
CA PHE A 244 7.98 -9.18 1.16
C PHE A 244 8.04 -10.64 1.61
N SER A 245 9.11 -11.39 1.32
CA SER A 245 9.28 -12.79 1.73
C SER A 245 9.42 -12.97 3.24
N LYS A 246 9.74 -11.90 3.98
CA LYS A 246 9.83 -11.92 5.45
C LYS A 246 8.48 -11.79 6.15
N LEU A 247 7.44 -11.34 5.45
CA LEU A 247 6.09 -11.24 5.99
C LEU A 247 5.46 -12.62 6.13
N THR A 248 4.59 -12.80 7.12
CA THR A 248 3.86 -14.05 7.28
C THR A 248 2.53 -13.96 6.53
N SER A 249 2.25 -14.95 5.69
CA SER A 249 1.05 -14.99 4.86
C SER A 249 -0.09 -15.80 5.47
N SER A 250 -1.31 -15.59 4.96
CA SER A 250 -2.50 -16.36 5.37
C SER A 250 -2.41 -17.87 5.11
N MET A 251 -1.50 -18.29 4.23
CA MET A 251 -1.16 -19.69 3.99
C MET A 251 -0.29 -20.27 5.11
N GLU A 252 0.71 -19.52 5.57
CA GLU A 252 1.64 -19.93 6.62
C GLU A 252 0.99 -19.90 7.99
N SER A 253 0.12 -18.91 8.24
CA SER A 253 -0.64 -18.80 9.49
C SER A 253 -1.74 -19.88 9.62
N GLY A 254 -2.02 -20.61 8.55
CA GLY A 254 -3.09 -21.61 8.47
C GLY A 254 -4.50 -21.02 8.57
N ARG A 255 -4.64 -19.69 8.46
CA ARG A 255 -5.93 -19.00 8.59
C ARG A 255 -6.88 -19.35 7.45
N ILE A 256 -6.35 -19.42 6.23
CA ILE A 256 -7.12 -19.78 5.05
C ILE A 256 -6.50 -21.02 4.43
N ASN A 257 -7.29 -22.06 4.23
CA ASN A 257 -6.87 -23.25 3.49
C ASN A 257 -6.89 -22.97 1.98
N THR A 258 -5.96 -22.15 1.50
CA THR A 258 -5.78 -21.85 0.08
C THR A 258 -4.33 -22.04 -0.36
N LYS A 259 -4.11 -22.29 -1.65
CA LYS A 259 -2.77 -22.32 -2.24
C LYS A 259 -2.24 -20.94 -2.62
N ILE A 260 -3.02 -19.87 -2.38
CA ILE A 260 -2.70 -18.51 -2.76
C ILE A 260 -2.99 -17.58 -1.59
N SER A 261 -2.06 -16.66 -1.32
CA SER A 261 -2.21 -15.56 -0.38
C SER A 261 -1.83 -14.24 -1.04
N ILE A 262 -2.51 -13.16 -0.68
CA ILE A 262 -2.23 -11.80 -1.15
C ILE A 262 -1.86 -10.97 0.07
N LEU A 263 -0.67 -10.37 0.04
CA LEU A 263 -0.10 -9.64 1.18
C LEU A 263 -0.03 -8.13 0.96
N GLY A 264 -0.18 -7.66 -0.28
CA GLY A 264 -0.14 -6.23 -0.56
C GLY A 264 -0.92 -5.86 -1.80
N VAL A 265 -1.38 -4.61 -1.83
CA VAL A 265 -2.09 -4.02 -2.97
C VAL A 265 -1.71 -2.55 -3.13
N ALA A 266 -1.50 -2.13 -4.37
CA ALA A 266 -1.47 -0.75 -4.81
C ALA A 266 -2.73 -0.51 -5.63
N LEU A 267 -3.61 0.38 -5.14
CA LEU A 267 -4.91 0.67 -5.72
C LEU A 267 -4.95 2.13 -6.17
N PRO A 268 -4.88 2.43 -7.49
CA PRO A 268 -4.96 3.80 -7.98
C PRO A 268 -6.32 4.42 -7.68
N GLN A 269 -6.32 5.71 -7.32
CA GLN A 269 -7.50 6.53 -7.07
C GLN A 269 -7.48 7.72 -8.05
N PRO A 270 -7.96 7.53 -9.30
CA PRO A 270 -7.82 8.53 -10.35
C PRO A 270 -8.47 9.88 -10.04
N SER A 271 -9.55 9.89 -9.25
CA SER A 271 -10.24 11.13 -8.86
C SER A 271 -9.37 12.07 -8.04
N ASP A 272 -8.45 11.50 -7.25
CA ASP A 272 -7.65 12.22 -6.26
C ASP A 272 -6.17 12.31 -6.71
N ASN A 273 -5.84 11.71 -7.86
CA ASN A 273 -4.48 11.55 -8.38
C ASN A 273 -3.50 10.88 -7.38
N THR A 274 -4.03 9.98 -6.55
CA THR A 274 -3.26 9.24 -5.54
C THR A 274 -3.33 7.74 -5.79
N THR A 275 -2.49 6.99 -5.08
CA THR A 275 -2.56 5.53 -5.01
C THR A 275 -2.61 5.11 -3.55
N LEU A 276 -3.58 4.27 -3.19
CA LEU A 276 -3.61 3.63 -1.88
C LEU A 276 -2.69 2.41 -1.90
N VAL A 277 -1.68 2.41 -1.05
CA VAL A 277 -0.81 1.24 -0.84
C VAL A 277 -1.18 0.62 0.50
N LEU A 278 -1.39 -0.69 0.51
CA LEU A 278 -1.75 -1.47 1.70
C LEU A 278 -0.92 -2.75 1.75
N VAL A 279 -0.39 -3.07 2.93
CA VAL A 279 0.36 -4.29 3.22
C VAL A 279 -0.19 -4.97 4.47
N LEU A 280 -0.15 -6.30 4.48
CA LEU A 280 -0.63 -7.20 5.53
C LEU A 280 0.51 -8.08 6.05
N ASP A 281 0.51 -8.34 7.35
CA ASP A 281 1.35 -9.37 7.98
C ASP A 281 0.53 -10.15 9.02
N GLU A 282 0.70 -11.47 9.06
CA GLU A 282 0.08 -12.39 10.01
C GLU A 282 1.10 -13.02 10.97
N GLY A 283 2.27 -12.39 11.15
CA GLY A 283 3.31 -12.87 12.06
C GLY A 283 2.88 -12.84 13.52
N GLU A 284 3.49 -13.68 14.36
CA GLU A 284 3.26 -13.68 15.81
C GLU A 284 4.36 -12.95 16.57
N ASP A 285 5.50 -12.68 15.93
CA ASP A 285 6.65 -12.02 16.53
C ASP A 285 6.51 -10.49 16.59
N THR A 286 7.17 -9.86 17.56
CA THR A 286 7.17 -8.40 17.70
C THR A 286 7.83 -7.67 16.54
N SER A 287 8.74 -8.31 15.80
CA SER A 287 9.35 -7.68 14.62
C SER A 287 8.42 -7.63 13.41
N ARG A 288 7.20 -8.20 13.49
CA ARG A 288 6.17 -8.09 12.44
C ARG A 288 5.79 -6.65 12.13
N PHE A 289 5.77 -5.76 13.12
CA PHE A 289 5.42 -4.36 12.92
C PHE A 289 6.46 -3.66 12.05
N GLU A 290 7.74 -3.85 12.37
CA GLU A 290 8.88 -3.32 11.60
C GLU A 290 8.91 -3.88 10.19
N LYS A 291 8.80 -5.21 10.05
CA LYS A 291 8.79 -5.88 8.73
C LYS A 291 7.64 -5.38 7.86
N CYS A 292 6.42 -5.33 8.41
CA CYS A 292 5.24 -4.89 7.69
C CYS A 292 5.34 -3.42 7.26
N PHE A 293 5.81 -2.55 8.17
CA PHE A 293 6.02 -1.14 7.87
C PHE A 293 7.11 -0.93 6.82
N GLU A 294 8.25 -1.61 6.94
CA GLU A 294 9.35 -1.53 5.97
C GLU A 294 8.88 -1.92 4.56
N VAL A 295 8.11 -3.00 4.46
CA VAL A 295 7.56 -3.45 3.17
C VAL A 295 6.56 -2.44 2.62
N ALA A 296 5.68 -1.88 3.45
CA ALA A 296 4.77 -0.82 3.01
C ALA A 296 5.52 0.39 2.46
N LEU A 297 6.62 0.79 3.11
CA LEU A 297 7.45 1.93 2.68
C LEU A 297 8.15 1.67 1.36
N ARG A 298 8.83 0.52 1.24
CA ARG A 298 9.54 0.17 0.00
C ARG A 298 8.57 -0.06 -1.16
N PHE A 299 7.39 -0.62 -0.89
CA PHE A 299 6.37 -0.82 -1.91
C PHE A 299 5.81 0.52 -2.41
N SER A 300 5.54 1.45 -1.51
CA SER A 300 5.15 2.83 -1.85
C SER A 300 6.22 3.55 -2.67
N ALA A 301 7.48 3.49 -2.26
CA ALA A 301 8.59 4.09 -3.00
C ALA A 301 8.71 3.50 -4.41
N ALA A 302 8.63 2.17 -4.54
CA ALA A 302 8.67 1.50 -5.83
C ALA A 302 7.48 1.88 -6.73
N CYS A 303 6.30 2.16 -6.16
CA CYS A 303 5.16 2.67 -6.93
C CYS A 303 5.39 4.10 -7.46
N CYS A 304 6.08 4.96 -6.70
CA CYS A 304 6.46 6.31 -7.13
C CYS A 304 7.52 6.30 -8.24
N GLU A 305 8.45 5.35 -8.20
CA GLU A 305 9.51 5.17 -9.22
C GLU A 305 9.02 4.50 -10.50
N ALA A 306 7.89 3.81 -10.43
CA ALA A 306 7.38 3.04 -11.54
C ALA A 306 7.10 3.94 -12.76
N PRO A 307 7.25 3.39 -13.98
CA PRO A 307 6.96 4.14 -15.19
C PRO A 307 5.51 4.64 -15.13
N LYS A 308 5.36 5.96 -15.10
CA LYS A 308 4.04 6.59 -15.06
C LYS A 308 3.28 6.19 -16.33
N PRO A 309 1.96 5.95 -16.25
CA PRO A 309 1.16 5.92 -17.46
C PRO A 309 1.41 7.24 -18.21
N PRO A 310 1.50 7.24 -19.55
CA PRO A 310 1.55 8.50 -20.29
C PRO A 310 0.35 9.33 -19.86
N ILE A 311 0.59 10.38 -19.08
CA ILE A 311 -0.39 11.40 -18.71
C ILE A 311 -0.94 11.87 -20.04
N ASN A 312 -2.26 11.70 -20.26
CA ASN A 312 -3.00 12.15 -21.42
C ASN A 312 -2.13 12.94 -22.39
N GLN A 313 -1.60 12.26 -23.42
CA GLN A 313 -1.62 12.95 -24.69
C GLN A 313 -3.10 13.28 -24.86
N THR A 314 -3.47 14.54 -24.63
CA THR A 314 -4.47 15.20 -25.45
C THR A 314 -4.35 14.53 -26.80
N LEU A 315 -5.35 13.75 -27.22
CA LEU A 315 -5.36 13.13 -28.55
C LEU A 315 -4.79 14.18 -29.49
N PRO A 316 -3.54 14.01 -29.97
CA PRO A 316 -3.09 14.86 -31.03
C PRO A 316 -3.99 14.40 -32.16
N ASP A 317 -4.70 15.34 -32.77
CA ASP A 317 -5.34 15.10 -34.04
C ASP A 317 -4.31 14.39 -34.94
N GLY A 318 -4.46 13.08 -35.17
CA GLY A 318 -3.59 12.31 -36.05
C GLY A 318 -3.12 10.93 -35.57
N GLY A 319 -3.75 9.88 -36.10
CA GLY A 319 -3.08 8.60 -36.43
C GLY A 319 -3.42 7.39 -35.57
N LEU A 320 -4.02 6.36 -36.18
CA LEU A 320 -4.21 5.03 -35.57
C LEU A 320 -2.87 4.24 -35.52
N ARG A 321 -2.51 3.71 -34.34
CA ARG A 321 -1.48 2.67 -34.18
C ARG A 321 -2.13 1.28 -34.14
N THR A 322 -1.56 0.30 -34.84
CA THR A 322 -1.96 -1.12 -34.73
C THR A 322 -1.01 -1.89 -33.79
N PRO A 323 -1.42 -3.07 -33.28
CA PRO A 323 -0.72 -3.80 -32.20
C PRO A 323 0.70 -4.32 -32.54
N GLY A 324 1.19 -4.13 -33.77
CA GLY A 324 2.54 -4.45 -34.20
C GLY A 324 3.55 -3.29 -34.09
N GLY A 325 3.15 -2.14 -33.55
CA GLY A 325 4.07 -1.04 -33.23
C GLY A 325 4.56 -0.20 -34.41
N GLN A 326 3.99 -0.34 -35.61
CA GLN A 326 4.23 0.61 -36.70
C GLN A 326 3.27 1.80 -36.60
N GLU A 327 3.83 3.00 -36.54
CA GLU A 327 3.08 4.24 -36.73
C GLU A 327 2.81 4.47 -38.22
N LEU A 328 1.55 4.38 -38.62
CA LEU A 328 1.15 4.85 -39.93
C LEU A 328 1.04 6.37 -39.88
N LYS A 329 2.04 7.04 -40.47
CA LYS A 329 1.98 8.48 -40.71
C LYS A 329 0.84 8.75 -41.69
N VAL A 330 -0.27 9.27 -41.19
CA VAL A 330 -1.39 9.69 -42.03
C VAL A 330 -0.99 11.02 -42.66
N TRP A 331 -0.62 10.99 -43.93
CA TRP A 331 -0.33 12.19 -44.68
C TRP A 331 -1.62 12.91 -45.06
N SER A 332 -1.67 14.22 -44.83
CA SER A 332 -2.64 15.06 -45.53
C SER A 332 -2.33 15.08 -47.04
N THR A 333 -3.34 15.24 -47.89
CA THR A 333 -3.19 15.27 -49.35
C THR A 333 -2.23 16.36 -49.84
N GLU A 334 -2.02 17.41 -49.04
CA GLU A 334 -1.13 18.54 -49.34
C GLU A 334 0.33 18.28 -48.90
N GLU A 335 0.56 17.51 -47.84
CA GLU A 335 1.91 17.18 -47.36
C GLU A 335 2.60 16.11 -48.20
N LEU A 336 1.83 15.17 -48.76
CA LEU A 336 2.30 14.19 -49.73
C LEU A 336 2.87 14.87 -50.99
N ALA A 337 2.24 15.96 -51.44
CA ALA A 337 2.70 16.75 -52.59
C ALA A 337 3.97 17.60 -52.28
N LYS A 338 4.14 18.06 -51.03
CA LYS A 338 5.33 18.79 -50.56
C LYS A 338 6.55 17.90 -50.30
N GLN A 339 6.37 16.71 -49.75
CA GLN A 339 7.50 15.80 -49.51
C GLN A 339 8.02 15.14 -50.79
N ALA A 340 7.16 14.89 -51.78
CA ALA A 340 7.56 14.38 -53.09
C ALA A 340 8.39 15.40 -53.89
N SER A 341 8.20 16.70 -53.65
CA SER A 341 8.98 17.77 -54.29
C SER A 341 10.30 18.08 -53.58
N GLN A 342 10.43 17.81 -52.27
CA GLN A 342 11.66 18.04 -51.49
C GLN A 342 12.68 16.90 -51.55
N ARG A 343 12.26 15.65 -51.82
CA ARG A 343 13.19 14.50 -51.90
C ARG A 343 13.88 14.33 -53.26
N ASN A 344 13.49 15.11 -54.27
CA ASN A 344 14.05 15.01 -55.62
C ASN A 344 15.07 16.10 -55.98
N THR A 345 15.54 16.92 -55.03
CA THR A 345 16.32 18.13 -55.40
C THR A 345 17.59 18.47 -54.61
N SER A 346 18.07 17.72 -53.61
CA SER A 346 19.44 18.00 -53.11
C SER A 346 20.12 16.84 -52.38
N SER A 347 21.23 16.41 -52.97
CA SER A 347 22.28 15.52 -52.49
C SER A 347 22.88 15.95 -51.14
N ILE A 348 23.36 14.98 -50.35
CA ILE A 348 24.20 15.18 -49.15
C ILE A 348 25.50 15.93 -49.55
N PRO A 349 25.83 17.10 -48.96
CA PRO A 349 27.12 17.76 -49.15
C PRO A 349 27.99 17.76 -47.88
N ASN A 350 29.30 17.64 -48.09
CA ASN A 350 30.38 17.52 -47.10
C ASN A 350 30.38 18.60 -46.00
N GLY A 351 30.69 18.19 -44.76
CA GLY A 351 30.87 19.08 -43.60
C GLY A 351 30.30 18.58 -42.27
N MET A 352 29.89 17.31 -42.17
CA MET A 352 29.36 16.71 -40.95
C MET A 352 30.48 15.92 -40.25
N GLU A 353 31.04 16.45 -39.16
CA GLU A 353 32.11 15.80 -38.38
C GLU A 353 31.56 14.67 -37.51
N VAL A 354 32.26 13.53 -37.57
CA VAL A 354 32.02 12.33 -36.77
C VAL A 354 33.13 12.25 -35.73
N TRP A 355 32.76 12.21 -34.44
CA TRP A 355 33.72 12.04 -33.34
C TRP A 355 34.31 10.63 -33.34
N THR A 356 35.61 10.52 -33.07
CA THR A 356 36.31 9.23 -33.06
C THR A 356 36.69 8.82 -31.63
N GLU A 357 36.91 7.51 -31.43
CA GLU A 357 37.27 6.92 -30.13
C GLU A 357 38.61 7.42 -29.55
N GLU A 358 39.45 8.06 -30.36
CA GLU A 358 40.77 8.54 -29.92
C GLU A 358 40.70 9.83 -29.10
N ASP A 359 39.67 10.66 -29.32
CA ASP A 359 39.46 11.94 -28.62
C ASP A 359 39.01 11.75 -27.16
N LEU A 360 38.39 10.61 -26.85
CA LEU A 360 37.94 10.28 -25.49
C LEU A 360 39.07 9.72 -24.60
N SER A 361 40.14 9.17 -25.18
CA SER A 361 41.23 8.54 -24.40
C SER A 361 42.28 9.52 -23.85
N LYS A 362 42.39 10.73 -24.43
CA LYS A 362 43.38 11.74 -24.00
C LYS A 362 43.01 12.42 -22.68
N VAL A 363 41.72 12.63 -22.43
CA VAL A 363 41.24 13.40 -21.26
C VAL A 363 41.32 12.61 -19.95
N SER A 364 41.34 11.27 -20.01
CA SER A 364 41.42 10.43 -18.81
C SER A 364 42.83 10.34 -18.21
N LYS A 365 43.88 10.47 -19.04
CA LYS A 365 45.28 10.28 -18.61
C LYS A 365 45.85 11.48 -17.86
N GLU A 366 45.35 12.69 -18.09
CA GLU A 366 45.87 13.91 -17.46
C GLU A 366 45.43 14.10 -15.99
N ARG A 367 44.43 13.33 -15.51
CA ARG A 367 43.89 13.50 -14.15
C ARG A 367 44.48 12.57 -13.08
N GLN A 368 45.27 11.56 -13.45
CA GLN A 368 45.71 10.50 -12.52
C GLN A 368 47.14 10.63 -11.98
N SER A 369 47.95 11.63 -12.37
CA SER A 369 49.41 11.52 -12.18
C SER A 369 50.07 12.37 -11.08
N ASN A 370 49.38 13.12 -10.21
CA ASN A 370 50.09 13.98 -9.22
C ASN A 370 49.42 14.15 -7.84
N LEU A 371 49.37 13.11 -7.01
CA LEU A 371 49.31 13.25 -5.54
C LEU A 371 50.23 12.20 -4.86
N PRO A 372 51.19 12.58 -3.96
CA PRO A 372 52.21 11.66 -3.44
C PRO A 372 51.77 10.84 -2.21
N GLU A 373 52.32 9.63 -2.08
CA GLU A 373 52.04 8.61 -1.05
C GLU A 373 52.57 8.98 0.35
N GLY A 374 51.76 8.79 1.39
CA GLY A 374 52.26 8.62 2.78
C GLY A 374 51.65 9.46 3.91
N MET A 375 50.62 10.28 3.67
CA MET A 375 49.81 10.86 4.76
C MET A 375 48.43 10.21 4.76
N GLU A 376 48.25 9.19 5.60
CA GLU A 376 46.95 8.60 5.95
C GLU A 376 46.16 9.60 6.80
N VAL A 377 45.02 10.05 6.27
CA VAL A 377 43.99 10.77 7.00
C VAL A 377 42.81 9.82 7.11
N TRP A 378 42.45 9.43 8.33
CA TRP A 378 41.26 8.60 8.55
C TRP A 378 40.05 9.30 7.93
N SER A 379 39.37 8.61 7.02
CA SER A 379 38.21 9.16 6.35
C SER A 379 36.97 9.05 7.24
N GLU A 380 35.98 9.89 6.95
CA GLU A 380 34.66 9.86 7.59
C GLU A 380 33.99 8.47 7.47
N GLU A 381 34.41 7.66 6.48
CA GLU A 381 33.95 6.28 6.31
C GLU A 381 34.48 5.32 7.38
N GLU A 382 35.72 5.50 7.87
CA GLU A 382 36.28 4.66 8.95
C GLU A 382 35.60 4.98 10.30
N LEU A 383 35.14 6.22 10.48
CA LEU A 383 34.27 6.63 11.58
C LEU A 383 32.83 6.09 11.43
N GLN A 384 32.30 5.99 10.20
CA GLN A 384 31.01 5.35 9.92
C GLN A 384 31.03 3.83 10.06
N GLU A 385 32.15 3.15 9.80
CA GLU A 385 32.25 1.70 10.02
C GLU A 385 32.25 1.31 11.51
N LEU A 386 32.81 2.17 12.37
CA LEU A 386 32.75 2.00 13.82
C LEU A 386 31.35 2.25 14.41
N SER A 387 30.54 3.12 13.78
CA SER A 387 29.14 3.34 14.17
C SER A 387 28.22 2.21 13.69
N LYS A 388 28.40 1.73 12.45
CA LYS A 388 27.69 0.56 11.88
C LYS A 388 27.91 -0.72 12.68
N LYS A 389 29.08 -0.91 13.29
CA LYS A 389 29.36 -2.09 14.15
C LYS A 389 28.60 -2.09 15.49
N ARG A 390 28.04 -0.96 15.94
CA ARG A 390 27.34 -0.83 17.23
C ARG A 390 25.82 -0.88 17.14
N GLN A 391 25.22 -0.72 15.95
CA GLN A 391 23.78 -0.84 15.72
C GLN A 391 23.48 -2.14 14.97
N GLY A 392 22.72 -3.04 15.60
CA GLY A 392 22.34 -4.32 15.00
C GLY A 392 21.44 -4.14 13.78
N ASN A 393 22.01 -4.33 12.59
CA ASN A 393 21.44 -4.86 11.34
C ASN A 393 19.93 -4.64 11.04
N LEU A 394 19.43 -3.41 11.19
CA LEU A 394 18.23 -2.92 10.51
C LEU A 394 18.69 -2.09 9.30
N ASP A 395 18.66 -2.70 8.11
CA ASP A 395 19.03 -2.06 6.85
C ASP A 395 17.84 -1.26 6.28
N ILE A 396 17.53 -0.18 6.99
CA ILE A 396 16.61 0.88 6.56
C ILE A 396 17.37 1.70 5.51
N PRO A 397 16.77 2.03 4.34
CA PRO A 397 17.44 2.88 3.36
C PRO A 397 17.94 4.16 4.02
N SER A 398 19.19 4.55 3.80
CA SER A 398 19.69 5.85 4.24
C SER A 398 18.90 6.92 3.51
N TRP A 399 17.90 7.47 4.18
CA TRP A 399 17.22 8.68 3.76
C TRP A 399 18.26 9.80 3.83
N GLU A 400 18.59 10.38 2.67
CA GLU A 400 19.33 11.63 2.64
C GLU A 400 18.31 12.76 2.73
N PRO A 401 18.46 13.70 3.67
CA PRO A 401 17.63 14.89 3.69
C PRO A 401 17.79 15.61 2.36
N ASP A 402 16.68 15.84 1.69
CA ASP A 402 16.64 16.65 0.48
C ASP A 402 17.11 18.07 0.83
N ARG A 403 18.38 18.35 0.53
CA ARG A 403 18.99 19.66 0.79
C ARG A 403 18.27 20.68 -0.10
N ASN A 404 17.73 21.74 0.51
CA ASN A 404 17.09 22.90 -0.12
C ASN A 404 15.58 22.77 -0.44
N MET A 405 14.79 22.07 0.38
CA MET A 405 13.31 22.22 0.31
C MET A 405 12.81 23.39 1.18
N ASN A 406 11.89 24.18 0.64
CA ASN A 406 11.25 25.26 1.37
C ASN A 406 10.26 24.69 2.39
N GLU A 407 10.31 25.14 3.64
CA GLU A 407 9.34 24.74 4.66
C GLU A 407 8.10 25.64 4.62
N CYS A 408 6.92 25.06 4.84
CA CYS A 408 5.70 25.84 4.98
C CYS A 408 5.75 26.69 6.25
N SER A 409 5.60 28.01 6.13
CA SER A 409 5.65 28.98 7.24
C SER A 409 4.65 28.74 8.39
N ASN A 410 3.60 27.94 8.17
CA ASN A 410 2.53 27.72 9.13
C ASN A 410 2.60 26.34 9.82
N CYS A 411 3.18 25.33 9.17
CA CYS A 411 3.21 23.96 9.71
C CYS A 411 4.56 23.24 9.55
N ASN A 412 5.57 23.94 9.05
CA ASN A 412 6.94 23.49 8.79
C ASN A 412 7.03 22.19 7.97
N TYR A 413 6.04 21.93 7.12
CA TYR A 413 6.10 20.81 6.19
C TYR A 413 7.03 21.16 5.01
N SER A 414 7.93 20.26 4.65
CA SER A 414 8.83 20.43 3.49
C SER A 414 8.01 20.41 2.20
N LEU A 415 7.99 21.56 1.52
CA LEU A 415 7.28 21.79 0.27
C LEU A 415 8.18 21.39 -0.89
N ARG A 416 7.64 20.57 -1.80
CA ARG A 416 8.33 20.25 -3.05
C ARG A 416 8.16 21.39 -4.07
N GLU A 417 9.14 21.55 -4.95
CA GLU A 417 9.05 22.51 -6.05
C GLU A 417 7.79 22.26 -6.91
N GLY A 418 7.01 23.31 -7.17
CA GLY A 418 5.80 23.27 -8.00
C GLY A 418 4.47 23.08 -7.26
N TRP A 419 4.43 23.30 -5.93
CA TRP A 419 3.18 23.40 -5.17
C TRP A 419 2.78 24.86 -4.96
N ASP A 420 1.53 25.19 -5.25
CA ASP A 420 0.97 26.54 -5.08
C ASP A 420 0.40 26.74 -3.66
N GLU A 421 0.08 25.66 -2.96
CA GLU A 421 -0.48 25.65 -1.61
C GLU A 421 0.10 24.50 -0.78
N CYS A 422 0.29 24.73 0.52
CA CYS A 422 0.73 23.70 1.44
C CYS A 422 -0.36 22.63 1.60
N PRO A 423 -0.05 21.34 1.37
CA PRO A 423 -1.06 20.27 1.45
C PRO A 423 -1.50 19.96 2.88
N ILE A 424 -0.79 20.48 3.90
CA ILE A 424 -1.10 20.24 5.31
C ILE A 424 -2.09 21.25 5.85
N CYS A 425 -1.96 22.52 5.48
CA CYS A 425 -2.73 23.61 6.09
C CYS A 425 -3.43 24.52 5.08
N GLY A 426 -3.27 24.27 3.77
CA GLY A 426 -3.84 25.11 2.71
C GLY A 426 -3.23 26.51 2.65
N THR A 427 -2.10 26.74 3.33
CA THR A 427 -1.41 28.03 3.28
C THR A 427 -0.81 28.21 1.88
N PRO A 428 -1.16 29.28 1.14
CA PRO A 428 -0.58 29.58 -0.16
C PRO A 428 0.93 29.73 -0.03
N ILE A 429 1.66 29.18 -0.99
CA ILE A 429 3.11 29.28 -1.04
C ILE A 429 3.40 30.52 -1.87
N ASP A 430 3.62 31.66 -1.21
CA ASP A 430 3.98 32.90 -1.89
C ASP A 430 5.31 32.69 -2.64
N ASP A 431 5.29 32.87 -3.97
CA ASP A 431 6.43 32.76 -4.89
C ASP A 431 7.54 33.81 -4.63
N ASP A 432 7.37 34.67 -3.62
CA ASP A 432 8.21 35.84 -3.35
C ASP A 432 9.41 35.59 -2.41
N ASN A 433 9.67 34.33 -2.03
CA ASN A 433 10.93 33.94 -1.39
C ASN A 433 11.95 33.32 -2.36
N LYS A 434 11.89 33.68 -3.66
CA LYS A 434 13.10 33.83 -4.46
C LYS A 434 13.82 35.11 -4.03
N LYS A 435 14.54 35.05 -2.92
CA LYS A 435 15.56 36.05 -2.58
C LYS A 435 16.87 35.33 -2.31
N ASP A 436 17.74 35.43 -3.31
CA ASP A 436 19.19 35.65 -3.21
C ASP A 436 19.91 34.96 -2.05
N GLU A 437 20.48 33.79 -2.32
CA GLU A 437 21.94 33.53 -2.19
C GLU A 437 22.35 32.20 -2.85
#